data_AF-A0AAW0AMC9-F1
#
_entry.id   AF-A0AAW0AMC9-F1
#
_cell.length_a   1.000
_cell.length_b   1.000
_cell.length_c   1.000
_cell.angle_alpha   90.00
_cell.angle_beta   90.00
_cell.angle_gamma   90.00
#
_symmetry.space_group_name_H-M   'P 1'
#
loop_
_entity.id
_entity.type
_entity.pdbx_description
1 polymer ?
#
loop_
_entity_poly.entity_id
_entity_poly.type
_entity_poly.pdbx_seq_one_letter_code
_entity_poly.pdbx_strand_id
1 'polypeptide(L)'
;MTSSSSKWGNATVYAKNVVNNYIAANRDCNDPNAQWHPSPFLFKYILAPIIPYFPAIVVESFIWKFHAIPYLNLYGVLLRSRLYHSKEDYSRSFSDSKIDEWILLNEKWLRNEALPDWRYGMVTLEDANIVFPRSTLNDDLSARLVFRPNALPGYEILCHAREPHVGIQPSTVAFKRNFVHLTHGLLNSVDWNNVVVAGGIVLGALNVDLSNTIYAGPEYDSGKWTSSDVDVYIYGLSPINANKKILHIFDVFRSNLPPGMRTLVIRNSRTITFYAEYPLRRIQIVLKAVNSPKDVLLNFDLDVCAMAWDGTHLWMLPRAARALETGCNTFTMELIRGDYLSDRRASQPHRIVKYASRGYGLRILPSYISHLGQFFELDEAMILAYISFLERKSCTWIQEPNNFSESTAEGQVHLTGFVAFLHRIQIKFRELDDPSLPVQESDLMTTSYDVTLTLEYIN
;
A
#
# COMPACT_ATOMS: atom_id res chain seq x y z
N MET A 1 45.22 10.23 -10.01
CA MET A 1 44.35 9.42 -9.14
C MET A 1 44.86 9.54 -7.71
N THR A 2 44.31 10.46 -6.91
CA THR A 2 44.38 10.55 -5.41
C THR A 2 43.98 11.97 -4.97
N SER A 3 42.70 12.33 -5.02
CA SER A 3 42.22 13.56 -4.32
C SER A 3 40.72 13.62 -4.01
N SER A 4 39.94 12.59 -4.36
CA SER A 4 38.50 12.57 -4.02
C SER A 4 38.21 12.05 -2.61
N SER A 5 39.05 11.19 -2.01
CA SER A 5 38.77 10.57 -0.70
C SER A 5 38.85 11.52 0.50
N SER A 6 39.66 12.58 0.44
CA SER A 6 39.85 13.53 1.57
C SER A 6 38.71 14.54 1.73
N LYS A 7 38.03 14.91 0.64
CA LYS A 7 36.87 15.83 0.68
C LYS A 7 35.63 15.19 1.34
N TRP A 8 35.41 13.89 1.11
CA TRP A 8 34.26 13.16 1.69
C TRP A 8 34.48 12.79 3.16
N GLY A 9 35.73 12.52 3.57
CA GLY A 9 36.08 12.31 4.98
C GLY A 9 35.73 13.54 5.84
N ASN A 10 36.07 14.74 5.36
CA ASN A 10 35.77 15.99 6.05
C ASN A 10 34.27 16.31 6.09
N ALA A 11 33.52 16.06 5.01
CA ALA A 11 32.07 16.25 4.99
C ALA A 11 31.34 15.30 5.96
N THR A 12 31.80 14.05 6.05
CA THR A 12 31.24 13.03 6.96
C THR A 12 31.49 13.38 8.42
N VAL A 13 32.71 13.86 8.74
CA VAL A 13 33.07 14.35 10.07
C VAL A 13 32.28 15.61 10.42
N TYR A 14 32.16 16.54 9.48
CA TYR A 14 31.40 17.78 9.66
C TYR A 14 29.92 17.49 9.96
N ALA A 15 29.28 16.61 9.20
CA ALA A 15 27.89 16.28 9.41
C ALA A 15 27.65 15.50 10.71
N LYS A 16 28.53 14.55 11.05
CA LYS A 16 28.52 13.90 12.38
C LYS A 16 28.64 14.94 13.49
N ASN A 17 29.52 15.93 13.35
CA ASN A 17 29.71 16.97 14.35
C ASN A 17 28.50 17.91 14.46
N VAL A 18 27.89 18.32 13.33
CA VAL A 18 26.67 19.15 13.33
C VAL A 18 25.52 18.43 14.03
N VAL A 19 25.30 17.14 13.72
CA VAL A 19 24.24 16.34 14.33
C VAL A 19 24.55 16.08 15.82
N ASN A 20 25.78 15.72 16.17
CA ASN A 20 26.17 15.47 17.56
C ASN A 20 26.09 16.72 18.43
N ASN A 21 26.53 17.88 17.91
CA ASN A 21 26.43 19.16 18.61
C ASN A 21 24.97 19.59 18.81
N TYR A 22 24.10 19.33 17.83
CA TYR A 22 22.67 19.60 17.96
C TYR A 22 21.99 18.67 18.98
N ILE A 23 22.35 17.37 18.99
CA ILE A 23 21.88 16.41 20.00
C ILE A 23 22.36 16.83 21.39
N ALA A 24 23.63 17.27 21.52
CA ALA A 24 24.19 17.73 22.78
C ALA A 24 23.54 19.02 23.28
N ALA A 25 23.23 19.96 22.37
CA ALA A 25 22.60 21.24 22.70
C ALA A 25 21.11 21.13 23.07
N ASN A 26 20.43 20.03 22.70
CA ASN A 26 19.00 19.82 22.93
C ASN A 26 18.68 18.57 23.74
N ARG A 27 19.65 18.04 24.49
CA ARG A 27 19.34 17.14 25.61
C ARG A 27 18.82 17.99 26.76
N ASP A 28 17.51 17.94 27.00
CA ASP A 28 16.99 18.31 28.31
C ASP A 28 17.63 17.37 29.33
N CYS A 29 18.51 17.91 30.15
CA CYS A 29 19.44 17.14 30.97
C CYS A 29 18.80 16.39 32.15
N ASN A 30 17.47 16.38 32.28
CA ASN A 30 16.79 15.92 33.49
C ASN A 30 15.61 14.93 33.30
N ASP A 31 15.27 14.48 32.09
CA ASP A 31 14.21 13.46 31.91
C ASP A 31 14.66 12.29 31.03
N PRO A 32 14.91 11.09 31.62
CA PRO A 32 15.28 9.89 30.86
C PRO A 32 14.14 9.30 30.02
N ASN A 33 12.89 9.78 30.17
CA ASN A 33 11.71 9.33 29.43
C ASN A 33 11.20 10.35 28.40
N ALA A 34 11.86 11.50 28.24
CA ALA A 34 11.47 12.50 27.26
C ALA A 34 11.55 11.93 25.83
N GLN A 35 10.40 11.81 25.16
CA GLN A 35 10.34 11.42 23.75
C GLN A 35 10.97 12.53 22.89
N TRP A 36 11.99 12.13 22.12
CA TRP A 36 12.77 12.99 21.26
C TRP A 36 11.93 13.53 20.08
N HIS A 37 11.90 14.85 19.90
CA HIS A 37 11.39 15.48 18.69
C HIS A 37 12.46 16.43 18.11
N PRO A 38 13.00 16.18 16.90
CA PRO A 38 13.80 17.18 16.21
C PRO A 38 12.88 18.35 15.85
N SER A 39 13.40 19.58 15.80
CA SER A 39 12.60 20.66 15.22
C SER A 39 12.32 20.29 13.75
N PRO A 40 11.05 20.28 13.30
CA PRO A 40 10.71 19.99 11.91
C PRO A 40 11.46 20.90 10.94
N PHE A 41 11.82 22.11 11.39
CA PHE A 41 12.59 23.09 10.63
C PHE A 41 14.02 22.62 10.30
N LEU A 42 14.80 22.19 11.31
CA LEU A 42 16.19 21.77 11.09
C LEU A 42 16.24 20.58 10.14
N PHE A 43 15.36 19.60 10.32
CA PHE A 43 15.45 18.41 9.49
C PHE A 43 14.93 18.65 8.08
N LYS A 44 13.80 19.35 7.91
CA LYS A 44 13.20 19.65 6.61
C LYS A 44 14.08 20.55 5.75
N TYR A 45 14.74 21.55 6.35
CA TYR A 45 15.46 22.58 5.60
C TYR A 45 16.99 22.47 5.66
N ILE A 46 17.56 21.71 6.61
CA ILE A 46 19.02 21.58 6.77
C ILE A 46 19.49 20.13 6.59
N LEU A 47 18.87 19.14 7.25
CA LEU A 47 19.35 17.75 7.20
C LEU A 47 18.89 16.98 5.95
N ALA A 48 17.61 17.06 5.57
CA ALA A 48 17.06 16.34 4.40
C ALA A 48 17.79 16.67 3.09
N PRO A 49 18.20 17.93 2.82
CA PRO A 49 18.99 18.25 1.64
C PRO A 49 20.42 17.66 1.66
N ILE A 50 21.01 17.41 2.84
CA ILE A 50 22.40 16.94 2.96
C ILE A 50 22.52 15.42 3.17
N ILE A 51 21.45 14.75 3.59
CA ILE A 51 21.38 13.28 3.74
C ILE A 51 21.83 12.49 2.49
N PRO A 52 21.51 12.91 1.25
CA PRO A 52 22.02 12.25 0.04
C PRO A 52 23.55 12.18 -0.05
N TYR A 53 24.27 13.03 0.70
CA TYR A 53 25.73 13.10 0.69
C TYR A 53 26.39 12.26 1.80
N PHE A 54 25.62 11.55 2.63
CA PHE A 54 26.18 10.65 3.65
C PHE A 54 26.63 9.30 3.07
N PRO A 55 27.72 8.71 3.59
CA PRO A 55 28.09 7.33 3.27
C PRO A 55 27.01 6.33 3.73
N ALA A 56 26.77 5.25 2.97
CA ALA A 56 25.75 4.23 3.28
C ALA A 56 25.85 3.66 4.71
N ILE A 57 27.07 3.40 5.18
CA ILE A 57 27.33 2.90 6.54
C ILE A 57 26.91 3.89 7.64
N VAL A 58 26.94 5.20 7.33
CA VAL A 58 26.43 6.25 8.23
C VAL A 58 24.91 6.22 8.21
N VAL A 59 24.28 6.12 7.05
CA VAL A 59 22.82 5.98 6.95
C VAL A 59 22.31 4.75 7.73
N GLU A 60 22.96 3.59 7.59
CA GLU A 60 22.61 2.34 8.29
C GLU A 60 22.74 2.40 9.81
N SER A 61 23.77 3.09 10.34
CA SER A 61 23.96 3.24 11.79
C SER A 61 23.02 4.26 12.44
N PHE A 62 22.45 5.18 11.66
CA PHE A 62 21.55 6.24 12.13
C PHE A 62 20.07 5.93 11.92
N ILE A 63 19.72 5.04 10.97
CA ILE A 63 18.32 4.73 10.60
C ILE A 63 17.49 4.15 11.76
N TRP A 64 18.13 3.57 12.77
CA TRP A 64 17.48 2.93 13.94
C TRP A 64 17.12 3.88 15.09
N LYS A 65 17.43 5.18 14.99
CA LYS A 65 17.32 6.12 16.13
C LYS A 65 16.27 7.24 15.98
N PHE A 66 15.40 7.21 14.99
CA PHE A 66 14.55 8.37 14.66
C PHE A 66 13.07 8.00 14.53
N HIS A 67 12.29 8.34 15.56
CA HIS A 67 10.81 8.21 15.62
C HIS A 67 10.10 9.18 14.65
N ALA A 68 10.83 10.13 14.09
CA ALA A 68 10.27 11.19 13.27
C ALA A 68 10.60 11.07 11.78
N ILE A 69 11.71 10.45 11.33
CA ILE A 69 12.16 10.69 9.94
C ILE A 69 12.86 9.53 9.21
N PRO A 70 12.10 8.54 8.75
CA PRO A 70 12.65 7.47 7.92
C PRO A 70 12.31 7.58 6.43
N TYR A 71 11.16 8.15 6.06
CA TYR A 71 10.79 8.36 4.65
C TYR A 71 11.54 9.49 3.94
N LEU A 72 12.01 10.52 4.67
CA LEU A 72 12.89 11.55 4.08
C LEU A 72 14.28 10.99 3.76
N ASN A 73 14.76 10.00 4.53
CA ASN A 73 16.03 9.31 4.24
C ASN A 73 15.90 8.42 3.01
N LEU A 74 14.80 7.66 2.92
CA LEU A 74 14.48 6.90 1.71
C LEU A 74 14.49 7.83 0.50
N TYR A 75 13.79 8.96 0.56
CA TYR A 75 13.78 9.94 -0.53
C TYR A 75 15.19 10.46 -0.87
N GLY A 76 16.03 10.77 0.12
CA GLY A 76 17.40 11.19 -0.10
C GLY A 76 18.26 10.13 -0.80
N VAL A 77 18.11 8.85 -0.42
CA VAL A 77 18.79 7.72 -1.08
C VAL A 77 18.31 7.54 -2.52
N LEU A 78 16.99 7.62 -2.76
CA LEU A 78 16.40 7.53 -4.10
C LEU A 78 16.89 8.66 -5.00
N LEU A 79 16.87 9.90 -4.51
CA LEU A 79 17.41 11.06 -5.24
C LEU A 79 18.87 10.85 -5.64
N ARG A 80 19.71 10.36 -4.71
CA ARG A 80 21.11 10.07 -5.01
C ARG A 80 21.25 9.03 -6.12
N SER A 81 20.51 7.92 -6.03
CA SER A 81 20.59 6.86 -7.04
C SER A 81 20.16 7.35 -8.41
N ARG A 82 19.11 8.19 -8.48
CA ARG A 82 18.64 8.79 -9.73
C ARG A 82 19.68 9.74 -10.34
N LEU A 83 20.38 10.51 -9.50
CA LEU A 83 21.38 11.48 -9.94
C LEU A 83 22.74 10.86 -10.32
N TYR A 84 23.16 9.79 -9.63
CA TYR A 84 24.52 9.27 -9.74
C TYR A 84 24.65 7.90 -10.39
N HIS A 85 23.55 7.26 -10.80
CA HIS A 85 23.53 5.91 -11.42
C HIS A 85 24.45 4.89 -10.72
N SER A 86 24.70 5.04 -9.41
CA SER A 86 25.69 4.24 -8.71
C SER A 86 25.13 2.84 -8.46
N LYS A 87 25.70 1.83 -9.12
CA LYS A 87 25.54 0.40 -8.80
C LYS A 87 26.30 0.06 -7.50
N GLU A 88 26.01 0.75 -6.41
CA GLU A 88 26.47 0.25 -5.10
C GLU A 88 25.57 -0.93 -4.73
N ASP A 89 26.17 -2.10 -4.53
CA ASP A 89 25.50 -3.29 -4.04
C ASP A 89 25.05 -3.03 -2.59
N TYR A 90 23.83 -2.55 -2.43
CA TYR A 90 23.19 -2.45 -1.12
C TYR A 90 22.82 -3.86 -0.66
N SER A 91 23.75 -4.56 -0.02
CA SER A 91 23.47 -5.83 0.63
C SER A 91 22.54 -5.60 1.83
N ARG A 92 21.24 -5.88 1.68
CA ARG A 92 20.29 -5.83 2.80
C ARG A 92 20.66 -6.91 3.83
N SER A 93 21.23 -6.52 4.97
CA SER A 93 21.42 -7.41 6.12
C SER A 93 20.20 -7.46 7.06
N PHE A 94 19.04 -6.99 6.61
CA PHE A 94 17.88 -6.74 7.47
C PHE A 94 16.89 -7.90 7.46
N SER A 95 16.41 -8.29 8.64
CA SER A 95 15.32 -9.26 8.77
C SER A 95 14.02 -8.65 8.22
N ASP A 96 13.38 -9.32 7.27
CA ASP A 96 12.19 -8.84 6.54
C ASP A 96 11.07 -8.31 7.48
N SER A 97 10.90 -8.89 8.68
CA SER A 97 9.90 -8.43 9.67
C SER A 97 10.11 -7.00 10.16
N LYS A 98 11.36 -6.53 10.31
CA LYS A 98 11.64 -5.17 10.81
C LYS A 98 11.34 -4.09 9.78
N ILE A 99 11.39 -4.43 8.49
CA ILE A 99 11.01 -3.53 7.40
C ILE A 99 9.49 -3.33 7.41
N ASP A 100 8.73 -4.40 7.63
CA ASP A 100 7.27 -4.32 7.69
C ASP A 100 6.79 -3.42 8.83
N GLU A 101 7.35 -3.59 10.03
CA GLU A 101 7.06 -2.73 11.19
C GLU A 101 7.42 -1.27 10.91
N TRP A 102 8.58 -1.06 10.29
CA TRP A 102 9.03 0.27 9.92
C TRP A 102 8.07 0.92 8.91
N ILE A 103 7.58 0.19 7.91
CA ILE A 103 6.62 0.74 6.93
C ILE A 103 5.35 1.19 7.64
N LEU A 104 4.80 0.36 8.53
CA LEU A 104 3.57 0.66 9.28
C LEU A 104 3.73 1.90 10.17
N LEU A 105 4.81 1.94 10.97
CA LEU A 105 5.07 3.07 11.87
C LEU A 105 5.21 4.39 11.09
N ASN A 106 5.87 4.34 9.94
CA ASN A 106 6.14 5.53 9.15
C ASN A 106 4.97 5.96 8.26
N GLU A 107 4.06 5.05 7.93
CA GLU A 107 2.83 5.44 7.25
C GLU A 107 1.95 6.33 8.14
N LYS A 108 1.87 6.05 9.45
CA LYS A 108 1.20 6.93 10.42
C LYS A 108 1.77 8.35 10.40
N TRP A 109 3.09 8.46 10.29
CA TRP A 109 3.77 9.76 10.13
C TRP A 109 3.41 10.41 8.78
N LEU A 110 3.43 9.64 7.69
CA LEU A 110 3.13 10.12 6.34
C LEU A 110 1.70 10.69 6.21
N ARG A 111 0.75 10.13 6.99
CA ARG A 111 -0.64 10.61 7.11
C ARG A 111 -0.74 11.97 7.82
N ASN A 112 0.03 12.19 8.88
CA ASN A 112 -0.15 13.33 9.78
C ASN A 112 0.66 14.58 9.39
N GLU A 113 1.73 14.43 8.61
CA GLU A 113 2.66 15.52 8.36
C GLU A 113 2.40 16.33 7.09
N ALA A 114 2.54 17.66 7.22
CA ALA A 114 2.56 18.60 6.12
C ALA A 114 3.93 18.58 5.42
N LEU A 115 4.08 17.64 4.48
CA LEU A 115 5.28 17.52 3.67
C LEU A 115 5.39 18.70 2.70
N PRO A 116 6.61 19.21 2.44
CA PRO A 116 6.81 20.25 1.41
C PRO A 116 6.51 19.73 0.00
N ASP A 117 6.61 18.42 -0.22
CA ASP A 117 6.25 17.76 -1.46
C ASP A 117 5.57 16.41 -1.13
N TRP A 118 4.56 16.03 -1.90
CA TRP A 118 3.88 14.76 -1.67
C TRP A 118 4.74 13.55 -2.05
N ARG A 119 5.78 13.74 -2.87
CA ARG A 119 6.70 12.68 -3.32
C ARG A 119 7.61 12.16 -2.21
N TYR A 120 7.73 12.90 -1.09
CA TYR A 120 8.47 12.41 0.06
C TYR A 120 7.78 11.16 0.64
N GLY A 121 8.55 10.09 0.83
CA GLY A 121 8.03 8.81 1.31
C GLY A 121 7.34 7.94 0.28
N MET A 122 7.46 8.28 -1.00
CA MET A 122 6.99 7.46 -2.12
C MET A 122 8.16 6.90 -2.92
N VAL A 123 7.91 5.79 -3.61
CA VAL A 123 8.86 5.14 -4.53
C VAL A 123 8.24 5.10 -5.93
N THR A 124 9.07 4.99 -6.97
CA THR A 124 8.62 4.81 -8.36
C THR A 124 9.17 3.52 -8.96
N LEU A 125 8.65 3.14 -10.12
CA LEU A 125 9.21 2.01 -10.89
C LEU A 125 10.67 2.22 -11.30
N GLU A 126 11.14 3.45 -11.41
CA GLU A 126 12.55 3.77 -11.72
C GLU A 126 13.48 3.44 -10.54
N ASP A 127 12.92 3.39 -9.33
CA ASP A 127 13.65 3.00 -8.12
C ASP A 127 13.74 1.48 -7.95
N ALA A 128 13.22 0.68 -8.91
CA ALA A 128 13.04 -0.76 -8.76
C ALA A 128 14.32 -1.52 -8.38
N ASN A 129 15.50 -1.08 -8.82
CA ASN A 129 16.77 -1.73 -8.44
C ASN A 129 17.08 -1.60 -6.94
N ILE A 130 16.67 -0.49 -6.31
CA ILE A 130 16.87 -0.24 -4.88
C ILE A 130 15.74 -0.85 -4.06
N VAL A 131 14.52 -0.71 -4.58
CA VAL A 131 13.30 -1.18 -3.93
C VAL A 131 13.24 -2.71 -3.93
N PHE A 132 13.66 -3.34 -5.03
CA PHE A 132 13.69 -4.80 -5.23
C PHE A 132 15.12 -5.27 -5.54
N PRO A 133 16.05 -5.24 -4.57
CA PRO A 133 17.46 -5.55 -4.82
C PRO A 133 17.68 -7.02 -5.21
N ARG A 134 16.72 -7.90 -4.86
CA ARG A 134 16.72 -9.32 -5.25
C ARG A 134 16.10 -9.58 -6.62
N SER A 135 15.55 -8.55 -7.29
CA SER A 135 14.90 -8.74 -8.58
C SER A 135 15.91 -8.88 -9.73
N THR A 136 15.54 -9.62 -10.77
CA THR A 136 16.33 -9.76 -11.99
C THR A 136 15.56 -9.24 -13.20
N LEU A 137 16.26 -8.65 -14.17
CA LEU A 137 15.69 -8.39 -15.48
C LEU A 137 15.79 -9.67 -16.31
N ASN A 138 14.69 -10.02 -16.96
CA ASN A 138 14.59 -11.14 -17.89
C ASN A 138 14.13 -10.58 -19.24
N ASP A 139 15.05 -10.56 -20.20
CA ASP A 139 14.81 -9.98 -21.52
C ASP A 139 13.83 -10.83 -22.35
N ASP A 140 13.91 -12.15 -22.25
CA ASP A 140 13.04 -13.09 -22.97
C ASP A 140 11.57 -12.90 -22.60
N LEU A 141 11.30 -12.70 -21.31
CA LEU A 141 9.96 -12.43 -20.78
C LEU A 141 9.60 -10.94 -20.83
N SER A 142 10.54 -10.08 -21.24
CA SER A 142 10.41 -8.62 -21.19
C SER A 142 9.89 -8.14 -19.81
N ALA A 143 10.43 -8.71 -18.73
CA ALA A 143 9.91 -8.55 -17.38
C ALA A 143 11.04 -8.35 -16.36
N ARG A 144 10.72 -7.68 -15.25
CA ARG A 144 11.49 -7.76 -14.01
C ARG A 144 10.86 -8.81 -13.11
N LEU A 145 11.62 -9.83 -12.74
CA LEU A 145 11.20 -10.88 -11.82
C LEU A 145 11.51 -10.46 -10.39
N VAL A 146 10.49 -10.29 -9.56
CA VAL A 146 10.61 -10.03 -8.12
C VAL A 146 10.40 -11.34 -7.38
N PHE A 147 11.47 -11.87 -6.78
CA PHE A 147 11.45 -13.12 -6.03
C PHE A 147 10.92 -12.91 -4.62
N ARG A 148 10.00 -13.79 -4.21
CA ARG A 148 9.30 -13.70 -2.93
C ARG A 148 9.87 -14.70 -1.94
N PRO A 149 9.94 -14.37 -0.64
CA PRO A 149 10.35 -15.32 0.38
C PRO A 149 9.41 -16.53 0.44
N ASN A 150 9.98 -17.73 0.65
CA ASN A 150 9.19 -18.96 0.79
C ASN A 150 8.29 -18.93 2.02
N ALA A 151 8.81 -18.41 3.14
CA ALA A 151 8.10 -18.24 4.39
C ALA A 151 8.27 -16.81 4.89
N LEU A 152 7.19 -16.24 5.43
CA LEU A 152 7.22 -14.95 6.09
C LEU A 152 6.89 -15.12 7.58
N PRO A 153 7.53 -14.35 8.48
CA PRO A 153 7.21 -14.44 9.90
C PRO A 153 5.83 -13.83 10.19
N GLY A 154 5.09 -14.43 11.11
CA GLY A 154 3.72 -14.04 11.48
C GLY A 154 2.70 -15.08 11.02
N TYR A 155 1.45 -14.65 10.83
CA TYR A 155 0.37 -15.53 10.37
C TYR A 155 -0.08 -15.17 8.96
N GLU A 156 -0.13 -16.16 8.08
CA GLU A 156 -0.48 -16.00 6.67
C GLU A 156 -1.91 -16.51 6.40
N ILE A 157 -2.74 -15.67 5.79
CA ILE A 157 -4.13 -15.97 5.41
C ILE A 157 -4.21 -15.92 3.88
N LEU A 158 -4.77 -16.95 3.25
CA LEU A 158 -4.90 -17.07 1.79
C LEU A 158 -3.58 -16.92 1.00
N CYS A 159 -2.44 -17.21 1.63
CA CYS A 159 -1.13 -17.10 0.99
C CYS A 159 -0.76 -18.34 0.15
N HIS A 160 -1.62 -19.38 0.11
CA HIS A 160 -1.44 -20.53 -0.78
C HIS A 160 -1.45 -20.15 -2.27
N ALA A 161 -2.10 -19.03 -2.62
CA ALA A 161 -2.10 -18.48 -3.98
C ALA A 161 -0.83 -17.65 -4.29
N ARG A 162 0.11 -17.53 -3.34
CA ARG A 162 1.36 -16.79 -3.54
C ARG A 162 2.32 -17.60 -4.40
N GLU A 163 2.60 -17.09 -5.59
CA GLU A 163 3.68 -17.59 -6.44
C GLU A 163 5.07 -17.25 -5.85
N PRO A 164 6.12 -18.04 -6.13
CA PRO A 164 7.48 -17.78 -5.64
C PRO A 164 8.12 -16.52 -6.24
N HIS A 165 7.57 -16.01 -7.34
CA HIS A 165 7.99 -14.76 -7.96
C HIS A 165 6.82 -14.08 -8.67
N VAL A 166 6.91 -12.77 -8.84
CA VAL A 166 5.98 -12.00 -9.68
C VAL A 166 6.75 -11.29 -10.79
N GLY A 167 6.19 -11.29 -12.00
CA GLY A 167 6.69 -10.50 -13.12
C GLY A 167 6.09 -9.11 -13.08
N ILE A 168 6.94 -8.08 -13.07
CA ILE A 168 6.51 -6.69 -13.22
C ILE A 168 7.15 -6.04 -14.45
N GLN A 169 6.53 -5.00 -14.97
CA GLN A 169 7.05 -4.26 -16.13
C GLN A 169 8.48 -3.76 -15.88
N PRO A 170 9.43 -3.95 -16.81
CA PRO A 170 10.85 -3.71 -16.57
C PRO A 170 11.22 -2.22 -16.54
N SER A 171 10.33 -1.35 -17.05
CA SER A 171 10.54 0.10 -17.10
C SER A 171 9.20 0.86 -17.13
N THR A 172 9.24 2.15 -16.80
CA THR A 172 8.11 3.08 -16.93
C THR A 172 7.56 3.15 -18.37
N VAL A 173 8.43 3.00 -19.37
CA VAL A 173 8.03 2.97 -20.79
C VAL A 173 7.22 1.71 -21.10
N ALA A 174 7.68 0.54 -20.64
CA ALA A 174 6.95 -0.71 -20.81
C ALA A 174 5.61 -0.67 -20.07
N PHE A 175 5.61 -0.16 -18.83
CA PHE A 175 4.41 0.10 -18.06
C PHE A 175 3.41 0.99 -18.81
N LYS A 176 3.85 2.13 -19.36
CA LYS A 176 2.97 3.04 -20.10
C LYS A 176 2.32 2.37 -21.31
N ARG A 177 3.08 1.55 -22.06
CA ARG A 177 2.53 0.78 -23.19
C ARG A 177 1.44 -0.17 -22.73
N ASN A 178 1.71 -0.95 -21.69
CA ASN A 178 0.73 -1.89 -21.14
C ASN A 178 -0.49 -1.17 -20.54
N PHE A 179 -0.28 -0.03 -19.86
CA PHE A 179 -1.37 0.80 -19.34
C PHE A 179 -2.28 1.32 -20.44
N VAL A 180 -1.72 1.83 -21.54
CA VAL A 180 -2.49 2.29 -22.71
C VAL A 180 -3.27 1.11 -23.32
N HIS A 181 -2.63 -0.04 -23.48
CA HIS A 181 -3.31 -1.25 -23.99
C HIS A 181 -4.47 -1.66 -23.07
N LEU A 182 -4.21 -1.82 -21.78
CA LEU A 182 -5.20 -2.26 -20.79
C LEU A 182 -6.38 -1.28 -20.68
N THR A 183 -6.13 0.02 -20.85
CA THR A 183 -7.16 1.07 -20.82
C THR A 183 -7.77 1.37 -22.18
N HIS A 184 -7.45 0.60 -23.23
CA HIS A 184 -7.87 0.81 -24.63
C HIS A 184 -7.56 2.23 -25.16
N GLY A 185 -6.53 2.88 -24.64
CA GLY A 185 -6.15 4.24 -25.03
C GLY A 185 -7.20 5.31 -24.70
N LEU A 186 -8.21 5.01 -23.88
CA LEU A 186 -9.32 5.94 -23.59
C LEU A 186 -8.86 7.24 -22.90
N LEU A 187 -7.70 7.22 -22.26
CA LEU A 187 -7.08 8.37 -21.59
C LEU A 187 -5.95 9.02 -22.41
N ASN A 188 -5.79 8.67 -23.69
CA ASN A 188 -4.79 9.31 -24.55
C ASN A 188 -5.10 10.80 -24.65
N SER A 189 -4.07 11.63 -24.48
CA SER A 189 -4.17 13.10 -24.51
C SER A 189 -4.89 13.74 -23.32
N VAL A 190 -5.11 13.01 -22.21
CA VAL A 190 -5.51 13.64 -20.93
C VAL A 190 -4.42 14.61 -20.46
N ASP A 191 -4.84 15.79 -19.99
CA ASP A 191 -3.97 16.68 -19.21
C ASP A 191 -3.87 16.16 -17.78
N TRP A 192 -2.75 15.50 -17.51
CA TRP A 192 -2.47 14.81 -16.25
C TRP A 192 -2.22 15.74 -15.07
N ASN A 193 -2.14 17.07 -15.28
CA ASN A 193 -2.08 18.01 -14.17
C ASN A 193 -3.28 17.82 -13.24
N ASN A 194 -3.01 17.60 -11.96
CA ASN A 194 -4.02 17.35 -10.92
C ASN A 194 -4.84 16.07 -11.13
N VAL A 195 -4.35 15.11 -11.92
CA VAL A 195 -5.02 13.82 -12.19
C VAL A 195 -4.06 12.66 -11.93
N VAL A 196 -4.55 11.61 -11.30
CA VAL A 196 -3.87 10.31 -11.25
C VAL A 196 -4.86 9.18 -11.48
N VAL A 197 -4.41 8.09 -12.10
CA VAL A 197 -5.13 6.80 -12.08
C VAL A 197 -4.52 5.95 -11.00
N ALA A 198 -5.32 5.29 -10.16
CA ALA A 198 -4.81 4.54 -9.01
C ALA A 198 -5.52 3.19 -8.83
N GLY A 199 -4.92 2.31 -8.02
CA GLY A 199 -5.56 1.06 -7.61
C GLY A 199 -5.35 -0.12 -8.54
N GLY A 200 -6.39 -0.94 -8.69
CA GLY A 200 -6.28 -2.27 -9.30
C GLY A 200 -5.83 -2.27 -10.76
N ILE A 201 -6.27 -1.28 -11.55
CA ILE A 201 -5.86 -1.18 -12.96
C ILE A 201 -4.38 -0.85 -13.11
N VAL A 202 -3.82 -0.08 -12.19
CA VAL A 202 -2.40 0.27 -12.16
C VAL A 202 -1.57 -0.98 -11.83
N LEU A 203 -2.01 -1.78 -10.86
CA LEU A 203 -1.39 -3.08 -10.59
C LEU A 203 -1.50 -4.03 -11.79
N GLY A 204 -2.65 -4.05 -12.47
CA GLY A 204 -2.81 -4.84 -13.69
C GLY A 204 -1.85 -4.44 -14.80
N ALA A 205 -1.69 -3.13 -15.02
CA ALA A 205 -0.73 -2.59 -15.98
C ALA A 205 0.74 -2.83 -15.58
N LEU A 206 1.02 -2.98 -14.28
CA LEU A 206 2.35 -3.29 -13.76
C LEU A 206 2.69 -4.77 -13.89
N ASN A 207 1.74 -5.68 -13.79
CA ASN A 207 2.05 -7.11 -13.86
C ASN A 207 2.35 -7.56 -15.28
N VAL A 208 3.24 -8.55 -15.39
CA VAL A 208 3.49 -9.34 -16.60
C VAL A 208 2.95 -10.74 -16.35
N ASP A 209 2.20 -11.27 -17.30
CA ASP A 209 1.71 -12.64 -17.21
C ASP A 209 2.82 -13.63 -17.59
N LEU A 210 3.31 -14.38 -16.59
CA LEU A 210 4.43 -15.30 -16.76
C LEU A 210 4.01 -16.69 -17.30
N SER A 211 2.71 -16.99 -17.38
CA SER A 211 2.24 -18.32 -17.81
C SER A 211 2.35 -18.60 -19.31
N ASN A 212 2.63 -17.61 -20.15
CA ASN A 212 2.70 -17.79 -21.60
C ASN A 212 4.12 -17.55 -22.15
N THR A 213 4.92 -18.61 -22.14
CA THR A 213 6.33 -18.58 -22.59
C THR A 213 6.52 -18.65 -24.11
N ILE A 214 5.46 -18.69 -24.94
CA ILE A 214 5.63 -18.94 -26.40
C ILE A 214 4.89 -17.95 -27.32
N TYR A 215 3.84 -17.22 -26.91
CA TYR A 215 3.10 -16.32 -27.82
C TYR A 215 2.47 -15.05 -27.22
N ALA A 216 2.71 -14.71 -25.95
CA ALA A 216 2.16 -13.49 -25.38
C ALA A 216 3.08 -12.31 -25.69
N GLY A 217 2.78 -11.56 -26.75
CA GLY A 217 3.24 -10.18 -26.83
C GLY A 217 2.78 -9.39 -25.58
N PRO A 218 3.29 -8.16 -25.35
CA PRO A 218 2.93 -7.31 -24.22
C PRO A 218 1.43 -6.89 -24.15
N GLU A 219 0.59 -7.46 -25.02
CA GLU A 219 -0.81 -7.16 -25.26
C GLU A 219 -1.75 -8.33 -24.88
N TYR A 220 -1.24 -9.33 -24.15
CA TYR A 220 -2.06 -10.45 -23.69
C TYR A 220 -2.78 -10.12 -22.37
N ASP A 221 -4.11 -9.97 -22.41
CA ASP A 221 -4.96 -9.91 -21.20
C ASP A 221 -5.24 -11.34 -20.72
N SER A 222 -4.61 -11.74 -19.62
CA SER A 222 -4.88 -13.01 -18.92
C SER A 222 -6.31 -13.16 -18.38
N GLY A 223 -7.19 -12.19 -18.63
CA GLY A 223 -8.55 -12.15 -18.09
C GLY A 223 -8.61 -11.68 -16.64
N LYS A 224 -7.48 -11.77 -15.90
CA LYS A 224 -7.36 -11.44 -14.47
C LYS A 224 -7.76 -10.01 -14.14
N TRP A 225 -7.64 -9.11 -15.12
CA TRP A 225 -7.88 -7.69 -14.95
C TRP A 225 -9.10 -7.20 -15.69
N THR A 226 -9.77 -7.99 -16.54
CA THR A 226 -10.89 -7.57 -17.43
C THR A 226 -12.05 -6.88 -16.69
N SER A 227 -12.33 -7.25 -15.44
CA SER A 227 -13.37 -6.61 -14.62
C SER A 227 -12.90 -5.36 -13.85
N SER A 228 -11.64 -4.94 -14.01
CA SER A 228 -11.07 -3.81 -13.29
C SER A 228 -11.39 -2.50 -14.00
N ASP A 229 -11.83 -1.53 -13.19
CA ASP A 229 -12.21 -0.20 -13.63
C ASP A 229 -11.02 0.74 -13.66
N VAL A 230 -11.13 1.79 -14.46
CA VAL A 230 -10.13 2.85 -14.49
C VAL A 230 -10.51 3.92 -13.47
N ASP A 231 -10.06 3.73 -12.23
CA ASP A 231 -10.29 4.68 -11.13
C ASP A 231 -9.39 5.92 -11.29
N VAL A 232 -9.98 7.05 -11.66
CA VAL A 232 -9.35 8.36 -11.84
C VAL A 232 -9.62 9.23 -10.62
N TYR A 233 -8.56 9.82 -10.06
CA TYR A 233 -8.62 10.75 -8.95
C TYR A 233 -8.19 12.14 -9.41
N ILE A 234 -8.91 13.15 -8.93
CA ILE A 234 -8.57 14.56 -9.12
C ILE A 234 -8.15 15.12 -7.77
N TYR A 235 -6.98 15.77 -7.70
CA TYR A 235 -6.39 16.24 -6.45
C TYR A 235 -6.01 17.71 -6.50
N GLY A 236 -6.01 18.39 -5.35
CA GLY A 236 -5.49 19.75 -5.20
C GLY A 236 -6.26 20.82 -5.98
N LEU A 237 -7.49 20.54 -6.44
CA LEU A 237 -8.34 21.49 -7.15
C LEU A 237 -9.55 21.90 -6.31
N SER A 238 -9.98 23.15 -6.48
CA SER A 238 -11.28 23.60 -5.98
C SER A 238 -12.42 22.84 -6.67
N PRO A 239 -13.63 22.75 -6.08
CA PRO A 239 -14.76 22.07 -6.71
C PRO A 239 -15.09 22.57 -8.12
N ILE A 240 -14.95 23.88 -8.36
CA ILE A 240 -15.19 24.48 -9.68
C ILE A 240 -14.15 23.98 -10.70
N ASN A 241 -12.87 23.97 -10.32
CA ASN A 241 -11.80 23.52 -11.21
C ASN A 241 -11.81 21.99 -11.40
N ALA A 242 -12.20 21.24 -10.37
CA ALA A 242 -12.41 19.80 -10.47
C ALA A 242 -13.54 19.46 -11.45
N ASN A 243 -14.66 20.19 -11.43
CA ASN A 243 -15.73 20.02 -12.43
C ASN A 243 -15.25 20.30 -13.86
N LYS A 244 -14.47 21.36 -14.08
CA LYS A 244 -13.84 21.63 -15.38
C LYS A 244 -12.92 20.47 -15.80
N LYS A 245 -12.15 19.92 -14.87
CA LYS A 245 -11.26 18.78 -15.13
C LYS A 245 -12.05 17.51 -15.48
N ILE A 246 -13.20 17.26 -14.84
CA ILE A 246 -14.10 16.15 -15.18
C ILE A 246 -14.61 16.28 -16.62
N LEU A 247 -15.05 17.47 -17.03
CA LEU A 247 -15.50 17.73 -18.39
C LEU A 247 -14.37 17.49 -19.41
N HIS A 248 -13.16 18.00 -19.13
CA HIS A 248 -11.98 17.72 -19.95
C HIS A 248 -11.74 16.22 -20.12
N ILE A 249 -11.76 15.44 -19.02
CA ILE A 249 -11.55 13.99 -19.10
C ILE A 249 -12.66 13.31 -19.90
N PHE A 250 -13.91 13.77 -19.78
CA PHE A 250 -15.02 13.24 -20.57
C PHE A 250 -14.87 13.54 -22.07
N ASP A 251 -14.46 14.75 -22.43
CA ASP A 251 -14.21 15.13 -23.83
C ASP A 251 -13.08 14.30 -24.43
N VAL A 252 -11.99 14.09 -23.68
CA VAL A 252 -10.90 13.21 -24.10
C VAL A 252 -11.37 11.76 -24.26
N PHE A 253 -12.07 11.21 -23.26
CA PHE A 253 -12.67 9.88 -23.34
C PHE A 253 -13.50 9.72 -24.60
N ARG A 254 -14.42 10.66 -24.87
CA ARG A 254 -15.30 10.64 -26.04
C ARG A 254 -14.52 10.73 -27.35
N SER A 255 -13.48 11.55 -27.40
CA SER A 255 -12.64 11.72 -28.60
C SER A 255 -11.84 10.45 -28.95
N ASN A 256 -11.56 9.61 -27.96
CA ASN A 256 -10.85 8.34 -28.14
C ASN A 256 -11.79 7.16 -28.44
N LEU A 257 -13.12 7.36 -28.48
CA LEU A 257 -14.06 6.31 -28.84
C LEU A 257 -14.19 6.16 -30.37
N PRO A 258 -14.52 4.96 -30.85
CA PRO A 258 -14.92 4.76 -32.24
C PRO A 258 -16.06 5.70 -32.67
N PRO A 259 -16.05 6.21 -33.91
CA PRO A 259 -17.11 7.07 -34.41
C PRO A 259 -18.51 6.45 -34.25
N GLY A 260 -19.45 7.23 -33.69
CA GLY A 260 -20.84 6.80 -33.51
C GLY A 260 -21.12 5.94 -32.27
N MET A 261 -20.10 5.58 -31.49
CA MET A 261 -20.28 4.81 -30.26
C MET A 261 -21.04 5.61 -29.19
N ARG A 262 -21.98 4.94 -28.51
CA ARG A 262 -22.78 5.57 -27.45
C ARG A 262 -22.02 5.62 -26.13
N THR A 263 -22.25 6.70 -25.39
CA THR A 263 -21.71 6.89 -24.04
C THR A 263 -22.85 7.05 -23.04
N LEU A 264 -22.69 6.45 -21.86
CA LEU A 264 -23.57 6.67 -20.71
C LEU A 264 -22.75 7.21 -19.54
N VAL A 265 -23.25 8.25 -18.88
CA VAL A 265 -22.61 8.82 -17.69
C VAL A 265 -23.53 8.59 -16.49
N ILE A 266 -23.03 7.91 -15.47
CA ILE A 266 -23.77 7.65 -14.23
C ILE A 266 -23.03 8.33 -13.08
N ARG A 267 -23.73 9.14 -12.30
CA ARG A 267 -23.21 9.73 -11.06
C ARG A 267 -23.93 9.12 -9.86
N ASN A 268 -23.16 8.67 -8.88
CA ASN A 268 -23.65 8.37 -7.53
C ASN A 268 -22.93 9.25 -6.50
N SER A 269 -23.11 8.99 -5.20
CA SER A 269 -22.49 9.77 -4.13
C SER A 269 -20.96 9.66 -4.05
N ARG A 270 -20.37 8.66 -4.72
CA ARG A 270 -18.94 8.30 -4.63
C ARG A 270 -18.19 8.43 -5.94
N THR A 271 -18.86 8.26 -7.08
CA THR A 271 -18.20 8.27 -8.39
C THR A 271 -19.06 8.92 -9.47
N ILE A 272 -18.39 9.47 -10.47
CA ILE A 272 -18.97 9.69 -11.80
C ILE A 272 -18.32 8.66 -12.73
N THR A 273 -19.14 7.77 -13.30
CA THR A 273 -18.67 6.69 -14.16
C THR A 273 -19.05 6.97 -15.61
N PHE A 274 -18.07 6.92 -16.50
CA PHE A 274 -18.25 6.94 -17.94
C PHE A 274 -18.28 5.50 -18.46
N TYR A 275 -19.36 5.16 -19.14
CA TYR A 275 -19.55 3.89 -19.81
C TYR A 275 -19.48 4.09 -21.32
N ALA A 276 -18.82 3.15 -21.98
CA ALA A 276 -18.92 2.91 -23.42
C ALA A 276 -19.44 1.49 -23.65
N GLU A 277 -19.73 1.15 -24.90
CA GLU A 277 -20.13 -0.20 -25.28
C GLU A 277 -19.00 -1.21 -24.98
N TYR A 278 -19.37 -2.40 -24.50
CA TYR A 278 -18.44 -3.51 -24.28
C TYR A 278 -17.67 -3.81 -25.58
N PRO A 279 -16.35 -4.11 -25.55
CA PRO A 279 -15.53 -4.48 -24.39
C PRO A 279 -14.79 -3.32 -23.69
N LEU A 280 -15.10 -2.07 -24.01
CA LEU A 280 -14.37 -0.94 -23.45
C LEU A 280 -14.62 -0.79 -21.95
N ARG A 281 -13.55 -0.53 -21.21
CA ARG A 281 -13.59 -0.39 -19.75
C ARG A 281 -14.30 0.90 -19.34
N ARG A 282 -14.93 0.85 -18.16
CA ARG A 282 -15.50 2.03 -17.53
C ARG A 282 -14.40 2.90 -16.91
N ILE A 283 -14.51 4.20 -17.10
CA ILE A 283 -13.70 5.21 -16.41
C ILE A 283 -14.50 5.71 -15.21
N GLN A 284 -13.94 5.65 -14.01
CA GLN A 284 -14.59 6.09 -12.79
C GLN A 284 -13.85 7.27 -12.19
N ILE A 285 -14.43 8.47 -12.26
CA ILE A 285 -13.95 9.60 -11.48
C ILE A 285 -14.38 9.41 -10.03
N VAL A 286 -13.42 9.28 -9.12
CA VAL A 286 -13.68 9.14 -7.68
C VAL A 286 -13.95 10.51 -7.07
N LEU A 287 -15.12 10.67 -6.43
CA LEU A 287 -15.57 11.89 -5.79
C LEU A 287 -15.06 12.00 -4.35
N LYS A 288 -13.74 11.94 -4.17
CA LYS A 288 -13.08 12.18 -2.88
C LYS A 288 -12.10 13.34 -3.03
N ALA A 289 -12.38 14.44 -2.35
CA ALA A 289 -11.49 15.60 -2.34
C ALA A 289 -10.23 15.29 -1.53
N VAL A 290 -9.07 15.45 -2.17
CA VAL A 290 -7.75 15.17 -1.59
C VAL A 290 -6.75 16.20 -2.10
N ASN A 291 -5.73 16.50 -1.31
CA ASN A 291 -4.79 17.58 -1.63
C ASN A 291 -3.66 17.10 -2.56
N SER A 292 -3.27 15.83 -2.47
CA SER A 292 -2.14 15.29 -3.21
C SER A 292 -2.31 13.82 -3.63
N PRO A 293 -1.50 13.31 -4.58
CA PRO A 293 -1.47 11.88 -4.93
C PRO A 293 -1.11 10.98 -3.75
N LYS A 294 -0.24 11.44 -2.84
CA LYS A 294 0.08 10.73 -1.59
C LYS A 294 -1.20 10.43 -0.80
N ASP A 295 -2.07 11.42 -0.64
CA ASP A 295 -3.33 11.27 0.08
C ASP A 295 -4.28 10.31 -0.63
N VAL A 296 -4.29 10.27 -1.97
CA VAL A 296 -5.01 9.23 -2.74
C VAL A 296 -4.53 7.84 -2.31
N LEU A 297 -3.22 7.60 -2.29
CA LEU A 297 -2.66 6.28 -2.00
C LEU A 297 -2.83 5.83 -0.55
N LEU A 298 -2.74 6.77 0.39
CA LEU A 298 -2.97 6.51 1.81
C LEU A 298 -4.40 6.03 2.13
N ASN A 299 -5.36 6.29 1.24
CA ASN A 299 -6.75 5.88 1.39
C ASN A 299 -7.03 4.45 0.86
N PHE A 300 -6.04 3.75 0.30
CA PHE A 300 -6.23 2.37 -0.15
C PHE A 300 -6.21 1.39 1.04
N ASP A 301 -7.16 0.48 1.04
CA ASP A 301 -7.29 -0.61 2.02
C ASP A 301 -6.20 -1.66 1.89
N LEU A 302 -5.96 -2.15 0.67
CA LEU A 302 -4.95 -3.17 0.38
C LEU A 302 -3.64 -2.55 -0.07
N ASP A 303 -2.54 -3.00 0.53
CA ASP A 303 -1.19 -2.49 0.27
C ASP A 303 -0.82 -2.56 -1.21
N VAL A 304 -1.08 -3.70 -1.86
CA VAL A 304 -0.73 -3.90 -3.27
C VAL A 304 -1.49 -2.93 -4.20
N CYS A 305 -2.59 -2.34 -3.74
CA CYS A 305 -3.35 -1.36 -4.53
C CYS A 305 -2.85 0.08 -4.34
N ALA A 306 -1.95 0.36 -3.38
CA ALA A 306 -1.50 1.70 -3.06
C ALA A 306 -0.44 2.21 -4.04
N MET A 307 -0.85 2.32 -5.31
CA MET A 307 -0.05 2.78 -6.44
C MET A 307 -0.87 3.64 -7.40
N ALA A 308 -0.19 4.60 -8.05
CA ALA A 308 -0.80 5.56 -8.95
C ALA A 308 0.08 5.87 -10.17
N TRP A 309 -0.58 6.10 -11.31
CA TRP A 309 0.03 6.60 -12.54
C TRP A 309 -0.38 8.07 -12.74
N ASP A 310 0.61 8.95 -12.92
CA ASP A 310 0.43 10.40 -13.12
C ASP A 310 0.59 10.84 -14.58
N GLY A 311 0.58 9.90 -15.53
CA GLY A 311 0.88 10.18 -16.94
C GLY A 311 2.36 10.09 -17.33
N THR A 312 3.26 10.11 -16.33
CA THR A 312 4.71 10.11 -16.54
C THR A 312 5.43 9.04 -15.72
N HIS A 313 5.12 8.89 -14.44
CA HIS A 313 5.74 7.95 -13.51
C HIS A 313 4.69 7.08 -12.82
N LEU A 314 5.08 5.83 -12.57
CA LEU A 314 4.33 4.92 -11.71
C LEU A 314 4.84 5.10 -10.28
N TRP A 315 3.98 5.64 -9.42
CA TRP A 315 4.24 5.88 -8.02
C TRP A 315 3.64 4.80 -7.14
N MET A 316 4.30 4.47 -6.03
CA MET A 316 3.87 3.48 -5.06
C MET A 316 4.15 3.99 -3.65
N LEU A 317 3.27 3.64 -2.70
CA LEU A 317 3.65 3.66 -1.30
C LEU A 317 4.63 2.51 -1.01
N PRO A 318 5.55 2.66 -0.05
CA PRO A 318 6.48 1.59 0.30
C PRO A 318 5.80 0.29 0.75
N ARG A 319 4.58 0.36 1.31
CA ARG A 319 3.75 -0.84 1.57
C ARG A 319 3.34 -1.58 0.30
N ALA A 320 3.07 -0.88 -0.80
CA ALA A 320 2.75 -1.50 -2.08
C ALA A 320 3.96 -2.21 -2.66
N ALA A 321 5.14 -1.58 -2.61
CA ALA A 321 6.39 -2.21 -2.99
C ALA A 321 6.65 -3.47 -2.15
N ARG A 322 6.52 -3.38 -0.81
CA ARG A 322 6.64 -4.55 0.06
C ARG A 322 5.62 -5.64 -0.28
N ALA A 323 4.39 -5.29 -0.63
CA ALA A 323 3.39 -6.28 -1.05
C ALA A 323 3.75 -6.98 -2.37
N LEU A 324 4.44 -6.31 -3.29
CA LEU A 324 5.03 -6.93 -4.49
C LEU A 324 6.13 -7.94 -4.11
N GLU A 325 7.05 -7.55 -3.22
CA GLU A 325 8.19 -8.36 -2.75
C GLU A 325 7.77 -9.55 -1.89
N THR A 326 6.72 -9.41 -1.08
CA THR A 326 6.27 -10.46 -0.14
C THR A 326 5.09 -11.26 -0.65
N GLY A 327 4.34 -10.76 -1.63
CA GLY A 327 3.06 -11.36 -2.05
C GLY A 327 1.98 -11.27 -0.98
N CYS A 328 2.09 -10.37 -0.01
CA CYS A 328 1.15 -10.22 1.09
C CYS A 328 0.81 -8.76 1.36
N ASN A 329 -0.48 -8.50 1.57
CA ASN A 329 -0.96 -7.31 2.26
C ASN A 329 -0.78 -7.52 3.77
N THR A 330 -0.49 -6.46 4.51
CA THR A 330 -0.35 -6.51 5.96
C THR A 330 -1.69 -6.21 6.60
N PHE A 331 -2.06 -7.04 7.57
CA PHE A 331 -3.24 -6.80 8.37
C PHE A 331 -3.03 -5.61 9.30
N THR A 332 -3.97 -4.67 9.29
CA THR A 332 -4.09 -3.60 10.28
C THR A 332 -5.56 -3.47 10.69
N MET A 333 -5.81 -2.86 11.85
CA MET A 333 -7.19 -2.60 12.28
C MET A 333 -7.97 -1.66 11.35
N GLU A 334 -7.30 -0.93 10.45
CA GLU A 334 -7.95 -0.14 9.40
C GLU A 334 -8.75 -1.03 8.42
N LEU A 335 -8.33 -2.29 8.22
CA LEU A 335 -9.08 -3.28 7.43
C LEU A 335 -10.40 -3.72 8.08
N ILE A 336 -10.59 -3.48 9.38
CA ILE A 336 -11.80 -3.84 10.13
C ILE A 336 -12.65 -2.61 10.42
N ARG A 337 -12.01 -1.55 10.90
CA ARG A 337 -12.67 -0.30 11.32
C ARG A 337 -13.09 0.56 10.13
N GLY A 338 -12.52 0.30 8.95
CA GLY A 338 -12.57 1.21 7.82
C GLY A 338 -11.53 2.31 7.98
N ASP A 339 -11.13 2.90 6.85
CA ASP A 339 -10.37 4.15 6.86
C ASP A 339 -11.21 5.24 7.54
N TYR A 340 -10.57 6.21 8.21
CA TYR A 340 -11.21 7.35 8.91
C TYR A 340 -12.13 8.18 7.98
N LEU A 341 -12.04 7.93 6.67
CA LEU A 341 -12.73 8.61 5.60
C LEU A 341 -13.67 7.70 4.77
N SER A 342 -13.88 6.42 5.11
CA SER A 342 -14.84 5.57 4.39
C SER A 342 -15.42 4.39 5.18
N ASP A 343 -16.75 4.29 5.25
CA ASP A 343 -17.52 3.16 5.78
C ASP A 343 -17.48 1.89 4.89
N ARG A 344 -16.35 1.55 4.26
CA ARG A 344 -16.25 0.39 3.35
C ARG A 344 -16.12 -0.96 4.05
N ARG A 345 -16.75 -1.14 5.22
CA ARG A 345 -16.68 -2.37 6.02
C ARG A 345 -17.23 -3.61 5.31
N ALA A 346 -18.22 -3.45 4.41
CA ALA A 346 -18.89 -4.57 3.76
C ALA A 346 -18.15 -5.19 2.55
N SER A 347 -17.30 -4.43 1.84
CA SER A 347 -16.63 -4.90 0.61
C SER A 347 -15.16 -5.28 0.78
N GLN A 348 -14.57 -4.98 1.95
CA GLN A 348 -13.18 -5.33 2.27
C GLN A 348 -12.88 -6.83 2.17
N PRO A 349 -13.71 -7.76 2.71
CA PRO A 349 -13.46 -9.19 2.58
C PRO A 349 -13.43 -9.67 1.12
N HIS A 350 -14.34 -9.20 0.28
CA HIS A 350 -14.37 -9.54 -1.15
C HIS A 350 -13.09 -9.08 -1.86
N ARG A 351 -12.55 -7.91 -1.49
CA ARG A 351 -11.29 -7.42 -2.05
C ARG A 351 -10.12 -8.29 -1.63
N ILE A 352 -10.05 -8.71 -0.36
CA ILE A 352 -8.98 -9.61 0.10
C ILE A 352 -8.96 -10.89 -0.73
N VAL A 353 -10.12 -11.54 -0.91
CA VAL A 353 -10.20 -12.77 -1.71
C VAL A 353 -9.87 -12.52 -3.19
N LYS A 354 -10.39 -11.41 -3.77
CA LYS A 354 -10.07 -11.00 -5.14
C LYS A 354 -8.57 -10.78 -5.38
N TYR A 355 -7.84 -10.22 -4.41
CA TYR A 355 -6.40 -9.99 -4.56
C TYR A 355 -5.57 -11.20 -4.14
N ALA A 356 -6.09 -12.07 -3.27
CA ALA A 356 -5.50 -13.38 -3.00
C ALA A 356 -5.46 -14.23 -4.29
N SER A 357 -6.54 -14.28 -5.07
CA SER A 357 -6.55 -14.96 -6.38
C SER A 357 -5.65 -14.31 -7.44
N ARG A 358 -5.13 -13.11 -7.16
CA ARG A 358 -4.11 -12.42 -7.96
C ARG A 358 -2.69 -12.60 -7.40
N GLY A 359 -2.52 -13.48 -6.42
CA GLY A 359 -1.25 -13.80 -5.77
C GLY A 359 -0.84 -12.86 -4.65
N TYR A 360 -1.81 -12.19 -4.00
CA TYR A 360 -1.58 -11.29 -2.87
C TYR A 360 -2.45 -11.65 -1.67
N GLY A 361 -1.93 -12.48 -0.78
CA GLY A 361 -2.61 -12.89 0.46
C GLY A 361 -2.65 -11.79 1.52
N LEU A 362 -3.03 -12.17 2.74
CA LEU A 362 -3.03 -11.30 3.91
C LEU A 362 -2.06 -11.88 4.97
N ARG A 363 -1.30 -11.01 5.62
CA ARG A 363 -0.31 -11.39 6.64
C ARG A 363 -0.49 -10.55 7.90
N ILE A 364 -0.59 -11.23 9.04
CA ILE A 364 -0.59 -10.62 10.37
C ILE A 364 0.85 -10.65 10.89
N LEU A 365 1.40 -9.48 11.22
CA LEU A 365 2.80 -9.39 11.66
C LEU A 365 2.98 -9.98 13.07
N PRO A 366 4.20 -10.50 13.39
CA PRO A 366 4.51 -11.02 14.71
C PRO A 366 4.22 -10.02 15.84
N SER A 367 4.57 -8.74 15.67
CA SER A 367 4.32 -7.71 16.69
C SER A 367 2.84 -7.60 17.05
N TYR A 368 1.98 -7.70 16.03
CA TYR A 368 0.54 -7.63 16.19
C TYR A 368 0.00 -8.87 16.91
N ILE A 369 0.50 -10.06 16.56
CA ILE A 369 0.17 -11.31 17.25
C ILE A 369 0.61 -11.24 18.71
N SER A 370 1.83 -10.79 18.99
CA SER A 370 2.32 -10.58 20.35
C SER A 370 1.48 -9.57 21.13
N HIS A 371 1.05 -8.49 20.47
CA HIS A 371 0.17 -7.49 21.08
C HIS A 371 -1.19 -8.10 21.42
N LEU A 372 -1.83 -8.83 20.50
CA LEU A 372 -3.07 -9.54 20.79
C LEU A 372 -2.88 -10.53 21.97
N GLY A 373 -1.77 -11.27 22.02
CA GLY A 373 -1.44 -12.17 23.13
C GLY A 373 -1.44 -11.48 24.49
N GLN A 374 -0.82 -10.29 24.55
CA GLN A 374 -0.82 -9.46 25.77
C GLN A 374 -2.22 -8.96 26.15
N PHE A 375 -3.08 -8.64 25.18
CA PHE A 375 -4.44 -8.15 25.43
C PHE A 375 -5.41 -9.23 25.93
N PHE A 376 -5.15 -10.51 25.63
CA PHE A 376 -6.04 -11.62 25.97
C PHE A 376 -5.46 -12.59 26.99
N GLU A 377 -4.25 -12.33 27.49
CA GLU A 377 -3.49 -13.28 28.32
C GLU A 377 -3.36 -14.68 27.67
N LEU A 378 -3.37 -14.71 26.34
CA LEU A 378 -3.22 -15.94 25.56
C LEU A 378 -1.79 -16.06 25.08
N ASP A 379 -1.24 -17.27 25.14
CA ASP A 379 0.03 -17.53 24.47
C ASP A 379 -0.13 -17.46 22.93
N GLU A 380 0.99 -17.23 22.25
CA GLU A 380 1.03 -17.12 20.79
C GLU A 380 0.49 -18.39 20.11
N ALA A 381 0.73 -19.56 20.69
CA ALA A 381 0.26 -20.84 20.16
C ALA A 381 -1.27 -20.95 20.17
N MET A 382 -1.95 -20.43 21.20
CA MET A 382 -3.40 -20.41 21.31
C MET A 382 -4.03 -19.43 20.32
N ILE A 383 -3.43 -18.26 20.09
CA ILE A 383 -3.91 -17.32 19.07
C ILE A 383 -3.76 -17.92 17.68
N LEU A 384 -2.60 -18.51 17.37
CA LEU A 384 -2.37 -19.17 16.09
C LEU A 384 -3.29 -20.37 15.91
N ALA A 385 -3.52 -21.16 16.97
CA ALA A 385 -4.47 -22.27 16.95
C ALA A 385 -5.91 -21.80 16.74
N TYR A 386 -6.30 -20.66 17.33
CA TYR A 386 -7.62 -20.07 17.16
C TYR A 386 -7.84 -19.53 15.74
N ILE A 387 -6.86 -18.81 15.19
CA ILE A 387 -6.92 -18.34 13.79
C ILE A 387 -6.96 -19.54 12.84
N SER A 388 -6.13 -20.55 13.08
CA SER A 388 -6.12 -21.79 12.29
C SER A 388 -7.39 -22.62 12.44
N PHE A 389 -8.06 -22.56 13.59
CA PHE A 389 -9.37 -23.18 13.82
C PHE A 389 -10.46 -22.46 13.01
N LEU A 390 -10.46 -21.13 13.04
CA LEU A 390 -11.39 -20.30 12.25
C LEU A 390 -11.19 -20.52 10.74
N GLU A 391 -9.97 -20.75 10.27
CA GLU A 391 -9.75 -21.12 8.87
C GLU A 391 -10.31 -22.52 8.52
N ARG A 392 -10.20 -23.50 9.43
CA ARG A 392 -10.50 -24.92 9.16
C ARG A 392 -11.96 -25.36 9.33
N LYS A 393 -12.80 -24.69 10.12
CA LYS A 393 -14.18 -25.16 10.40
C LYS A 393 -15.26 -24.31 9.75
N SER A 394 -16.24 -25.01 9.15
CA SER A 394 -17.59 -24.50 8.89
C SER A 394 -18.25 -24.15 10.20
N CYS A 395 -18.54 -22.86 10.40
CA CYS A 395 -19.09 -22.39 11.65
C CYS A 395 -20.52 -22.91 11.86
N THR A 396 -20.65 -23.86 12.78
CA THR A 396 -21.79 -23.91 13.69
C THR A 396 -21.29 -23.39 15.04
N TRP A 397 -21.88 -22.28 15.49
CA TRP A 397 -21.86 -21.66 16.81
C TRP A 397 -20.59 -21.79 17.66
N ILE A 398 -19.90 -20.66 17.87
CA ILE A 398 -18.90 -20.50 18.93
C ILE A 398 -19.67 -20.41 20.26
N GLN A 399 -19.55 -21.43 21.11
CA GLN A 399 -19.66 -21.18 22.56
C GLN A 399 -18.40 -20.42 22.94
N GLU A 400 -18.57 -19.20 23.46
CA GLU A 400 -17.48 -18.41 24.02
C GLU A 400 -16.65 -19.30 24.95
N PRO A 401 -15.32 -19.41 24.76
CA PRO A 401 -14.49 -20.05 25.76
C PRO A 401 -14.67 -19.28 27.07
N ASN A 402 -15.09 -19.99 28.12
CA ASN A 402 -15.40 -19.44 29.46
C ASN A 402 -14.22 -18.69 30.15
N ASN A 403 -13.11 -18.46 29.45
CA ASN A 403 -11.88 -17.84 29.96
C ASN A 403 -11.68 -16.39 29.46
N PHE A 404 -12.59 -15.80 28.67
CA PHE A 404 -12.43 -14.42 28.16
C PHE A 404 -12.92 -13.31 29.11
N SER A 405 -13.34 -13.66 30.33
CA SER A 405 -13.95 -12.75 31.31
C SER A 405 -13.02 -11.68 31.89
N GLU A 406 -11.71 -11.73 31.59
CA GLU A 406 -10.70 -10.82 32.17
C GLU A 406 -10.14 -9.79 31.16
N SER A 407 -10.73 -9.69 29.96
CA SER A 407 -10.29 -8.72 28.94
C SER A 407 -10.87 -7.32 29.15
N THR A 408 -10.08 -6.28 28.86
CA THR A 408 -10.57 -4.88 28.88
C THR A 408 -11.66 -4.66 27.83
N ALA A 409 -12.57 -3.71 28.06
CA ALA A 409 -13.65 -3.40 27.11
C ALA A 409 -13.15 -3.10 25.69
N GLU A 410 -11.99 -2.44 25.55
CA GLU A 410 -11.34 -2.18 24.26
C GLU A 410 -10.80 -3.49 23.63
N GLY A 411 -10.19 -4.36 24.44
CA GLY A 411 -9.73 -5.69 24.01
C GLY A 411 -10.86 -6.56 23.46
N GLN A 412 -12.02 -6.58 24.13
CA GLN A 412 -13.20 -7.32 23.66
C GLN A 412 -13.68 -6.83 22.28
N VAL A 413 -13.77 -5.51 22.08
CA VAL A 413 -14.17 -4.93 20.79
C VAL A 413 -13.16 -5.28 19.68
N HIS A 414 -11.86 -5.25 19.98
CA HIS A 414 -10.82 -5.64 19.03
C HIS A 414 -10.92 -7.13 18.63
N LEU A 415 -11.14 -8.03 19.60
CA LEU A 415 -11.28 -9.46 19.35
C LEU A 415 -12.51 -9.78 18.51
N THR A 416 -13.68 -9.28 18.95
CA THR A 416 -14.95 -9.54 18.26
C THR A 416 -14.90 -9.02 16.83
N GLY A 417 -14.30 -7.84 16.61
CA GLY A 417 -14.05 -7.30 15.27
C GLY A 417 -13.14 -8.21 14.44
N PHE A 418 -12.02 -8.68 15.02
CA PHE A 418 -11.07 -9.56 14.36
C PHE A 418 -11.66 -10.92 13.98
N VAL A 419 -12.39 -11.55 14.88
CA VAL A 419 -13.09 -12.83 14.65
C VAL A 419 -14.16 -12.68 13.57
N ALA A 420 -14.99 -11.64 13.67
CA ALA A 420 -16.02 -11.37 12.67
C ALA A 420 -15.43 -11.06 11.29
N PHE A 421 -14.22 -10.49 11.23
CA PHE A 421 -13.49 -10.26 10.00
C PHE A 421 -12.98 -11.57 9.38
N LEU A 422 -12.33 -12.43 10.17
CA LEU A 422 -11.87 -13.76 9.71
C LEU A 422 -13.03 -14.62 9.22
N HIS A 423 -14.15 -14.63 9.94
CA HIS A 423 -15.36 -15.36 9.55
C HIS A 423 -15.90 -14.88 8.20
N ARG A 424 -15.95 -13.56 7.96
CA ARG A 424 -16.38 -12.99 6.68
C ARG A 424 -15.47 -13.35 5.52
N ILE A 425 -14.15 -13.43 5.73
CA ILE A 425 -13.20 -13.89 4.71
C ILE A 425 -13.50 -15.35 4.36
N GLN A 426 -13.72 -16.19 5.36
CA GLN A 426 -13.98 -17.61 5.17
C GLN A 426 -15.28 -17.88 4.41
N ILE A 427 -16.38 -17.18 4.75
CA ILE A 427 -17.66 -17.27 4.02
C ILE A 427 -17.42 -16.94 2.54
N LYS A 428 -16.73 -15.84 2.24
CA LYS A 428 -16.48 -15.42 0.86
C LYS A 428 -15.56 -16.36 0.09
N PHE A 429 -14.59 -16.96 0.74
CA PHE A 429 -13.75 -17.97 0.11
C PHE A 429 -14.59 -19.17 -0.36
N ARG A 430 -15.54 -19.64 0.47
CA ARG A 430 -16.43 -20.76 0.12
C ARG A 430 -17.39 -20.44 -1.01
N GLU A 431 -17.95 -19.23 -1.04
CA GLU A 431 -18.81 -18.80 -2.15
C GLU A 431 -18.10 -18.87 -3.51
N LEU A 432 -16.77 -18.68 -3.52
CA LEU A 432 -15.98 -18.78 -4.75
C LEU A 432 -15.55 -20.21 -5.08
N ASP A 433 -15.31 -21.06 -4.07
CA ASP A 433 -14.92 -22.46 -4.26
C ASP A 433 -16.11 -23.35 -4.66
N ASP A 434 -17.32 -23.12 -4.14
CA ASP A 434 -18.54 -23.84 -4.51
C ASP A 434 -19.78 -22.92 -4.49
N PRO A 435 -20.17 -22.36 -5.65
CA PRO A 435 -21.32 -21.46 -5.78
C PRO A 435 -22.68 -22.10 -5.47
N SER A 436 -22.75 -23.43 -5.31
CA SER A 436 -24.01 -24.18 -5.14
C SER A 436 -24.42 -24.38 -3.67
N LEU A 437 -23.55 -24.06 -2.71
CA LEU A 437 -23.82 -24.16 -1.28
C LEU A 437 -24.64 -22.96 -0.78
N PRO A 438 -25.85 -23.14 -0.23
CA PRO A 438 -26.63 -22.03 0.30
C PRO A 438 -25.98 -21.48 1.56
N VAL A 439 -25.73 -20.16 1.59
CA VAL A 439 -25.42 -19.42 2.81
C VAL A 439 -26.69 -19.42 3.68
N GLN A 440 -26.63 -20.00 4.89
CA GLN A 440 -27.78 -19.93 5.79
C GLN A 440 -27.94 -18.49 6.29
N GLU A 441 -29.17 -17.98 6.39
CA GLU A 441 -29.45 -16.63 6.91
C GLU A 441 -28.87 -16.39 8.33
N SER A 442 -28.62 -17.46 9.09
CA SER A 442 -27.90 -17.42 10.36
C SER A 442 -26.43 -16.97 10.25
N ASP A 443 -25.81 -17.14 9.08
CA ASP A 443 -24.41 -16.73 8.81
C ASP A 443 -24.31 -15.25 8.39
N LEU A 444 -25.45 -14.65 8.02
CA LEU A 444 -25.60 -13.26 7.60
C LEU A 444 -26.11 -12.33 8.70
N MET A 445 -26.20 -12.81 9.95
CA MET A 445 -26.49 -11.95 11.10
C MET A 445 -25.43 -10.84 11.15
N THR A 446 -25.81 -9.69 10.61
CA THR A 446 -25.22 -8.41 10.93
C THR A 446 -25.29 -8.33 12.44
N THR A 447 -24.15 -8.46 13.11
CA THR A 447 -24.00 -7.82 14.40
C THR A 447 -24.06 -6.32 14.10
N SER A 448 -25.27 -5.79 13.97
CA SER A 448 -25.57 -4.44 14.41
C SER A 448 -25.30 -4.43 15.91
N TYR A 449 -24.02 -4.35 16.27
CA TYR A 449 -23.70 -3.52 17.41
C TYR A 449 -23.94 -2.09 16.91
N ASP A 450 -25.22 -1.69 16.97
CA ASP A 450 -25.50 -0.31 17.34
C ASP A 450 -24.74 -0.12 18.65
N VAL A 451 -23.54 0.46 18.55
CA VAL A 451 -22.97 1.16 19.67
C VAL A 451 -23.91 2.36 19.84
N THR A 452 -24.99 2.13 20.58
CA THR A 452 -25.74 3.21 21.19
C THR A 452 -24.76 3.88 22.13
N LEU A 453 -24.08 4.92 21.64
CA LEU A 453 -23.48 5.93 22.49
C LEU A 453 -24.65 6.55 23.26
N THR A 454 -24.89 6.05 24.47
CA THR A 454 -25.62 6.79 25.49
C THR A 454 -24.82 8.05 25.79
N LEU A 455 -25.10 9.11 25.02
CA LEU A 455 -24.95 10.47 25.50
C LEU A 455 -26.05 10.70 26.53
N GLU A 456 -25.81 10.29 27.77
CA GLU A 456 -26.53 10.84 28.91
C GLU A 456 -25.62 11.83 29.64
N TYR A 457 -26.15 13.05 29.67
CA TYR A 457 -25.62 14.28 30.19
C TYR A 457 -25.00 14.15 31.59
N ILE A 458 -23.80 14.71 31.74
CA ILE A 458 -23.36 15.25 33.02
C ILE A 458 -24.27 16.45 33.29
N ASN A 459 -25.05 16.38 34.37
CA ASN A 459 -25.84 17.50 34.92
C ASN A 459 -24.97 18.67 35.34
#